data_AF-A0A4U1JQL7-F1
#
_entry.id   AF-A0A4U1JQL7-F1
#
_cell.length_a   1.000
_cell.length_b   1.000
_cell.length_c   1.000
_cell.angle_alpha   90.00
_cell.angle_beta   90.00
_cell.angle_gamma   90.00
#
_symmetry.space_group_name_H-M   'P 1'
#
loop_
_entity.id
_entity.type
_entity.pdbx_description
1 polymer ?
#
loop_
_entity_poly.entity_id
_entity_poly.type
_entity_poly.pdbx_seq_one_letter_code
_entity_poly.pdbx_strand_id
1 'polypeptide(L)'
;MKPIHKIAMVCTTFVLAAATGHVMQTAAPEGLHAGSARPVTAAVMPGARVHLAEVAPAPALVLPKLTVPAMRRPAAEAALGPLPQDSGVAPTGCAAPQLQAELAPGASVRLTVLAPCHGAEPAEIRHAGLRLPIRLSDDGGWSGLVPAFAEQAVFALGLPGEGTAPQVALRVPTLATVNRLAVTFAPETGLQLHGYEYGAAPGSIGDVSVALPRAADTPLGGWITSFGPPGAAQAVQIYSAPAAMSDIRLVLEAPVTPQTCGKDMAGSVLRQLGKATDQAQLSLAMPGCDDGEGAVMMPLPGFPLAVAAN
;
A
#
# COMPACT_ATOMS: atom_id res chain seq x y z
N MET A 1 23.62 -59.85 5.06
CA MET A 1 22.91 -59.00 4.06
C MET A 1 22.08 -57.86 4.66
N LYS A 2 21.60 -57.92 5.92
CA LYS A 2 20.83 -56.83 6.57
C LYS A 2 21.57 -55.51 6.93
N PRO A 3 22.89 -55.46 7.22
CA PRO A 3 23.53 -54.20 7.60
C PRO A 3 23.80 -53.27 6.40
N ILE A 4 23.99 -53.84 5.21
CA ILE A 4 24.30 -53.08 3.98
C ILE A 4 23.10 -52.20 3.56
N HIS A 5 21.87 -52.68 3.76
CA HIS A 5 20.67 -51.93 3.39
C HIS A 5 20.43 -50.70 4.28
N LYS A 6 20.77 -50.79 5.57
CA LYS A 6 20.67 -49.65 6.50
C LYS A 6 21.72 -48.58 6.19
N ILE A 7 22.94 -48.98 5.84
CA ILE A 7 24.01 -48.05 5.44
C ILE A 7 23.65 -47.35 4.12
N ALA A 8 23.09 -48.09 3.15
CA ALA A 8 22.65 -47.52 1.87
C ALA A 8 21.52 -46.50 2.05
N MET A 9 20.54 -46.76 2.94
CA MET A 9 19.44 -45.83 3.21
C MET A 9 19.96 -44.52 3.83
N VAL A 10 20.86 -44.60 4.80
CA VAL A 10 21.45 -43.40 5.45
C VAL A 10 22.29 -42.59 4.46
N CYS A 11 23.10 -43.25 3.62
CA CYS A 11 23.89 -42.55 2.61
C CYS A 11 23.02 -41.83 1.58
N THR A 12 21.90 -42.45 1.17
CA THR A 12 20.99 -41.86 0.18
C THR A 12 20.30 -40.61 0.73
N THR A 13 19.84 -40.64 1.98
CA THR A 13 19.24 -39.46 2.62
C THR A 13 20.25 -38.33 2.80
N PHE A 14 21.51 -38.66 3.13
CA PHE A 14 22.56 -37.65 3.30
C PHE A 14 22.94 -36.98 1.97
N VAL A 15 23.03 -37.75 0.89
CA VAL A 15 23.29 -37.21 -0.45
C VAL A 15 22.12 -36.35 -0.94
N LEU A 16 20.88 -36.77 -0.68
CA LEU A 16 19.69 -35.99 -1.05
C LEU A 16 19.64 -34.65 -0.29
N ALA A 17 19.94 -34.66 1.02
CA ALA A 17 20.00 -33.44 1.82
C ALA A 17 21.14 -32.50 1.40
N ALA A 18 22.31 -33.04 1.10
CA ALA A 18 23.46 -32.26 0.62
C ALA A 18 23.19 -31.64 -0.76
N ALA A 19 22.53 -32.37 -1.66
CA ALA A 19 22.13 -31.85 -2.98
C ALA A 19 21.13 -30.70 -2.86
N THR A 20 20.14 -30.78 -1.96
CA THR A 20 19.19 -29.68 -1.72
C THR A 20 19.84 -28.43 -1.12
N GLY A 21 20.84 -28.61 -0.24
CA GLY A 21 21.61 -27.50 0.32
C GLY A 21 22.48 -26.80 -0.72
N HIS A 22 23.12 -27.55 -1.62
CA HIS A 22 23.93 -26.99 -2.69
C HIS A 22 23.09 -26.18 -3.69
N VAL A 23 21.89 -26.65 -4.04
CA VAL A 23 20.99 -25.94 -4.97
C VAL A 23 20.49 -24.63 -4.37
N MET A 24 20.24 -24.57 -3.05
CA MET A 24 19.84 -23.35 -2.34
C MET A 24 20.98 -22.32 -2.24
N GLN A 25 22.25 -22.75 -2.18
CA GLN A 25 23.39 -21.84 -2.10
C GLN A 25 23.82 -21.28 -3.48
N THR A 26 23.63 -22.04 -4.55
CA THR A 26 23.98 -21.59 -5.92
C THR A 26 22.88 -20.83 -6.64
N ALA A 27 21.68 -20.75 -6.07
CA ALA A 27 20.50 -20.10 -6.66
C ALA A 27 20.06 -18.83 -5.91
N ALA A 28 20.98 -18.13 -5.23
CA ALA A 28 20.71 -16.80 -4.73
C ALA A 28 20.71 -15.79 -5.90
N PRO A 29 19.60 -15.09 -6.21
CA PRO A 29 19.67 -13.86 -6.97
C PRO A 29 20.31 -12.80 -6.08
N GLU A 30 21.54 -12.43 -6.43
CA GLU A 30 22.24 -11.27 -5.88
C GLU A 30 21.48 -9.98 -6.23
N GLY A 31 21.06 -9.25 -5.20
CA GLY A 31 20.58 -7.87 -5.30
C GLY A 31 20.36 -7.31 -3.89
N LEU A 32 20.81 -6.12 -3.49
CA LEU A 32 21.63 -5.09 -4.13
C LEU A 32 22.53 -4.49 -3.04
N HIS A 33 23.85 -4.61 -3.19
CA HIS A 33 24.77 -3.63 -2.61
C HIS A 33 24.82 -2.40 -3.52
N ALA A 34 24.72 -1.21 -2.94
CA ALA A 34 24.89 0.06 -3.63
C ALA A 34 26.32 0.15 -4.21
N GLY A 35 26.44 0.02 -5.53
CA GLY A 35 27.70 0.08 -6.26
C GLY A 35 27.58 0.95 -7.51
N SER A 36 28.43 1.96 -7.57
CA SER A 36 28.63 2.98 -8.61
C SER A 36 28.39 2.53 -10.07
N ALA A 37 27.68 3.39 -10.81
CA ALA A 37 27.36 3.21 -12.22
C ALA A 37 28.62 3.21 -13.12
N ARG A 38 28.73 2.18 -13.97
CA ARG A 38 29.53 2.21 -15.21
C ARG A 38 28.62 1.91 -16.40
N PRO A 39 28.88 2.54 -17.57
CA PRO A 39 27.95 2.56 -18.69
C PRO A 39 27.89 1.22 -19.43
N VAL A 40 26.69 0.88 -19.89
CA VAL A 40 26.37 -0.31 -20.67
C VAL A 40 26.80 -0.10 -22.12
N THR A 41 27.66 -0.98 -22.62
CA THR A 41 27.99 -1.12 -24.05
C THR A 41 26.85 -1.88 -24.75
N ALA A 42 26.25 -1.26 -25.77
CA ALA A 42 25.24 -1.90 -26.60
C ALA A 42 25.88 -2.94 -27.55
N ALA A 43 25.33 -4.15 -27.58
CA ALA A 43 25.70 -5.19 -28.54
C ALA A 43 24.98 -4.94 -29.88
N VAL A 44 25.75 -4.90 -30.97
CA VAL A 44 25.28 -4.77 -32.35
C VAL A 44 25.02 -6.16 -32.94
N MET A 45 23.84 -6.36 -33.54
CA MET A 45 23.53 -7.53 -34.37
C MET A 45 24.14 -7.37 -35.78
N PRO A 46 24.81 -8.39 -36.34
CA PRO A 46 25.36 -8.31 -37.68
C PRO A 46 24.32 -8.74 -38.72
N GLY A 47 24.02 -7.87 -39.70
CA GLY A 47 23.31 -8.30 -40.90
C GLY A 47 22.36 -7.29 -41.54
N ALA A 48 22.85 -6.13 -41.94
CA ALA A 48 22.20 -5.35 -43.01
C ALA A 48 23.28 -4.64 -43.82
N ARG A 49 23.57 -5.15 -45.02
CA ARG A 49 24.43 -4.49 -45.99
C ARG A 49 23.64 -3.33 -46.59
N VAL A 50 24.06 -2.10 -46.32
CA VAL A 50 23.61 -0.91 -47.03
C VAL A 50 24.78 -0.38 -47.84
N HIS A 51 24.56 -0.22 -49.14
CA HIS A 51 25.53 0.28 -50.10
C HIS A 51 25.96 1.71 -49.73
N LEU A 52 27.26 1.94 -49.56
CA LEU A 52 27.83 3.28 -49.49
C LEU A 52 27.75 3.91 -50.87
N ALA A 53 26.95 4.97 -51.00
CA ALA A 53 27.12 5.96 -52.06
C ALA A 53 28.11 7.02 -51.58
N GLU A 54 29.15 7.25 -52.37
CA GLU A 54 30.17 8.27 -52.15
C GLU A 54 29.54 9.66 -52.35
N VAL A 55 29.54 10.49 -51.30
CA VAL A 55 29.00 11.86 -51.34
C VAL A 55 30.18 12.83 -51.35
N ALA A 56 30.24 13.64 -52.41
CA ALA A 56 31.20 14.71 -52.65
C ALA A 56 31.24 15.75 -51.51
N PRO A 57 32.37 16.47 -51.31
CA PRO A 57 32.49 17.44 -50.23
C PRO A 57 31.58 18.67 -50.46
N ALA A 58 30.79 19.00 -49.44
CA ALA A 58 29.96 20.20 -49.40
C ALA A 58 30.83 21.48 -49.24
N PRO A 59 30.42 22.63 -49.82
CA PRO A 59 31.18 23.87 -49.73
C PRO A 59 31.06 24.49 -48.33
N ALA A 60 32.13 25.15 -47.89
CA ALA A 60 32.16 25.85 -46.62
C ALA A 60 31.18 27.05 -46.61
N LEU A 61 30.22 27.02 -45.70
CA LEU A 61 29.32 28.14 -45.41
C LEU A 61 30.09 29.25 -44.69
N VAL A 62 30.14 30.43 -45.31
CA VAL A 62 30.63 31.66 -44.69
C VAL A 62 29.48 32.28 -43.89
N LEU A 63 29.66 32.39 -42.57
CA LEU A 63 28.70 33.02 -41.67
C LEU A 63 28.74 34.55 -41.82
N PRO A 64 27.60 35.23 -41.95
CA PRO A 64 27.57 36.70 -41.97
C PRO A 64 27.81 37.26 -40.56
N LYS A 65 28.60 38.32 -40.46
CA LYS A 65 28.84 39.04 -39.20
C LYS A 65 27.59 39.83 -38.83
N LEU A 66 26.91 39.42 -37.75
CA LEU A 66 25.85 40.22 -37.14
C LEU A 66 26.44 41.47 -36.46
N THR A 67 25.90 42.62 -36.80
CA THR A 67 26.20 43.89 -36.13
C THR A 67 25.37 43.99 -34.85
N VAL A 68 26.04 44.17 -33.71
CA VAL A 68 25.38 44.31 -32.41
C VAL A 68 24.78 45.73 -32.30
N PRO A 69 23.48 45.89 -32.00
CA PRO A 69 22.89 47.21 -31.82
C PRO A 69 23.34 47.82 -30.49
N ALA A 70 23.59 49.13 -30.49
CA ALA A 70 24.00 49.86 -29.30
C ALA A 70 22.92 49.82 -28.22
N MET A 71 23.31 49.39 -27.02
CA MET A 71 22.47 49.28 -25.84
C MET A 71 22.02 50.67 -25.39
N ARG A 72 20.72 50.95 -25.44
CA ARG A 72 20.14 52.13 -24.79
C ARG A 72 20.13 51.89 -23.29
N ARG A 73 20.78 52.78 -22.53
CA ARG A 73 20.68 52.80 -21.05
C ARG A 73 19.20 52.98 -20.66
N PRO A 74 18.66 52.18 -19.72
CA PRO A 74 17.35 52.46 -19.18
C PRO A 74 17.38 53.81 -18.44
N ALA A 75 16.30 54.57 -18.58
CA ALA A 75 16.08 55.79 -17.84
C ALA A 75 16.11 55.48 -16.32
N ALA A 76 16.65 56.43 -15.56
CA ALA A 76 16.82 56.36 -14.12
C ALA A 76 15.55 55.84 -13.43
N GLU A 77 15.78 54.97 -12.45
CA GLU A 77 14.82 54.40 -11.51
C GLU A 77 13.83 55.47 -11.03
N ALA A 78 12.61 55.43 -11.57
CA ALA A 78 11.49 56.04 -10.89
C ALA A 78 11.35 55.28 -9.58
N ALA A 79 11.55 55.97 -8.45
CA ALA A 79 11.42 55.41 -7.13
C ALA A 79 10.15 54.57 -7.06
N LEU A 80 10.33 53.25 -6.88
CA LEU A 80 9.26 52.37 -6.47
C LEU A 80 8.63 53.03 -5.24
N GLY A 81 7.36 53.40 -5.34
CA GLY A 81 6.60 53.82 -4.17
C GLY A 81 6.70 52.75 -3.07
N PRO A 82 6.40 53.09 -1.80
CA PRO A 82 6.51 52.14 -0.72
C PRO A 82 5.82 50.84 -1.12
N LEU A 83 6.54 49.73 -1.04
CA LEU A 83 5.94 48.40 -1.13
C LEU A 83 4.74 48.41 -0.17
N PRO A 84 3.57 47.88 -0.56
CA PRO A 84 2.45 47.72 0.35
C PRO A 84 3.01 47.07 1.61
N GLN A 85 2.96 47.80 2.73
CA GLN A 85 3.35 47.20 3.98
C GLN A 85 2.38 46.07 4.21
N ASP A 86 2.92 44.85 4.10
CA ASP A 86 2.23 43.65 4.51
C ASP A 86 1.75 43.96 5.93
N SER A 87 0.45 44.17 6.05
CA SER A 87 -0.16 44.62 7.29
C SER A 87 -0.02 43.44 8.22
N GLY A 88 1.08 43.47 8.98
CA GLY A 88 1.59 42.41 9.83
C GLY A 88 0.57 42.05 10.89
N VAL A 89 -0.40 41.25 10.47
CA VAL A 89 -1.04 40.25 11.29
C VAL A 89 -0.50 38.96 10.71
N ALA A 90 0.70 38.56 11.17
CA ALA A 90 1.03 37.15 11.15
C ALA A 90 -0.19 36.44 11.76
N PRO A 91 -0.80 35.43 11.11
CA PRO A 91 -1.91 34.74 11.71
C PRO A 91 -1.43 34.27 13.08
N THR A 92 -2.00 34.86 14.13
CA THR A 92 -1.71 34.52 15.53
C THR A 92 -2.30 33.15 15.91
N GLY A 93 -2.80 32.43 14.91
CA GLY A 93 -3.27 31.07 14.98
C GLY A 93 -2.47 30.19 14.03
N CYS A 94 -2.27 28.97 14.47
CA CYS A 94 -1.68 27.92 13.69
C CYS A 94 -2.65 27.56 12.52
N ALA A 95 -2.11 27.22 11.33
CA ALA A 95 -2.92 27.11 10.11
C ALA A 95 -3.97 26.00 10.22
N ALA A 96 -5.17 26.27 9.69
CA ALA A 96 -6.28 25.34 9.75
C ALA A 96 -5.94 24.00 9.05
N PRO A 97 -6.34 22.85 9.62
CA PRO A 97 -6.12 21.56 8.99
C PRO A 97 -6.75 21.45 7.59
N GLN A 98 -6.04 20.82 6.66
CA GLN A 98 -6.47 20.58 5.30
C GLN A 98 -6.48 19.08 4.98
N LEU A 99 -7.46 18.67 4.18
CA LEU A 99 -7.59 17.32 3.66
C LEU A 99 -7.83 17.39 2.15
N GLN A 100 -6.97 16.74 1.38
CA GLN A 100 -7.05 16.63 -0.07
C GLN A 100 -7.24 15.18 -0.48
N ALA A 101 -7.91 14.96 -1.61
CA ALA A 101 -8.20 13.63 -2.13
C ALA A 101 -7.98 13.55 -3.64
N GLU A 102 -7.33 12.47 -4.07
CA GLU A 102 -7.09 12.13 -5.48
C GLU A 102 -7.45 10.67 -5.74
N LEU A 103 -8.02 10.37 -6.90
CA LEU A 103 -8.29 8.98 -7.29
C LEU A 103 -6.98 8.20 -7.45
N ALA A 104 -7.00 6.94 -7.00
CA ALA A 104 -5.85 6.05 -7.04
C ALA A 104 -6.26 4.63 -7.49
N PRO A 105 -5.29 3.77 -7.89
CA PRO A 105 -5.55 2.40 -8.33
C PRO A 105 -6.36 1.56 -7.32
N GLY A 106 -7.03 0.53 -7.87
CA GLY A 106 -7.82 -0.41 -7.09
C GLY A 106 -9.04 0.23 -6.42
N ALA A 107 -9.67 1.24 -7.03
CA ALA A 107 -10.77 2.01 -6.42
C ALA A 107 -10.41 2.58 -5.04
N SER A 108 -9.20 3.10 -4.92
CA SER A 108 -8.71 3.74 -3.70
C SER A 108 -8.62 5.25 -3.90
N VAL A 109 -8.44 5.98 -2.82
CA VAL A 109 -8.23 7.43 -2.83
C VAL A 109 -6.94 7.74 -2.11
N ARG A 110 -6.03 8.45 -2.77
CA ARG A 110 -4.87 9.03 -2.09
C ARG A 110 -5.37 10.24 -1.31
N LEU A 111 -5.18 10.20 0.00
CA LEU A 111 -5.43 11.32 0.88
C LEU A 111 -4.11 11.99 1.25
N THR A 112 -4.16 13.31 1.35
CA THR A 112 -3.07 14.13 1.87
C THR A 112 -3.62 15.05 2.95
N VAL A 113 -3.03 14.96 4.14
CA VAL A 113 -3.36 15.75 5.32
C VAL A 113 -2.24 16.76 5.56
N LEU A 114 -2.64 18.00 5.85
CA LEU A 114 -1.76 19.05 6.35
C LEU A 114 -2.41 19.69 7.57
N ALA A 115 -1.91 19.38 8.76
CA ALA A 115 -2.43 19.87 10.04
C ALA A 115 -1.27 20.29 10.95
N PRO A 116 -0.57 21.41 10.66
CA PRO A 116 0.71 21.77 11.27
C PRO A 116 0.67 21.97 12.79
N CYS A 117 -0.53 22.03 13.38
CA CYS A 117 -0.77 22.20 14.81
C CYS A 117 -0.90 20.88 15.56
N HIS A 118 -0.94 19.76 14.82
CA HIS A 118 -1.17 18.41 15.32
C HIS A 118 0.02 17.49 15.01
N GLY A 119 1.24 18.02 15.15
CA GLY A 119 2.47 17.29 14.91
C GLY A 119 2.64 16.09 15.85
N ALA A 120 3.02 14.93 15.30
CA ALA A 120 3.22 13.67 16.02
C ALA A 120 1.97 13.13 16.75
N GLU A 121 0.80 13.70 16.50
CA GLU A 121 -0.46 13.33 17.17
C GLU A 121 -1.16 12.15 16.48
N PRO A 122 -1.93 11.34 17.23
CA PRO A 122 -2.87 10.40 16.64
C PRO A 122 -3.99 11.17 15.94
N ALA A 123 -4.39 10.69 14.77
CA ALA A 123 -5.54 11.19 14.04
C ALA A 123 -6.33 10.02 13.45
N GLU A 124 -7.49 10.28 12.86
CA GLU A 124 -8.26 9.24 12.16
C GLU A 124 -8.86 9.74 10.86
N ILE A 125 -8.90 8.86 9.86
CA ILE A 125 -9.70 9.07 8.65
C ILE A 125 -11.03 8.34 8.83
N ARG A 126 -12.13 9.08 8.75
CA ARG A 126 -13.48 8.53 8.77
C ARG A 126 -14.01 8.39 7.36
N HIS A 127 -14.53 7.20 7.02
CA HIS A 127 -15.09 6.93 5.70
C HIS A 127 -16.09 5.76 5.75
N ALA A 128 -17.32 5.97 5.27
CA ALA A 128 -18.33 4.91 5.10
C ALA A 128 -18.49 3.96 6.32
N GLY A 129 -18.51 4.54 7.53
CA GLY A 129 -18.61 3.79 8.79
C GLY A 129 -17.28 3.29 9.37
N LEU A 130 -16.19 3.31 8.59
CA LEU A 130 -14.84 3.01 9.06
C LEU A 130 -14.22 4.22 9.77
N ARG A 131 -13.45 3.93 10.82
CA ARG A 131 -12.51 4.84 11.47
C ARG A 131 -11.12 4.26 11.33
N LEU A 132 -10.28 4.91 10.53
CA LEU A 132 -8.96 4.42 10.16
C LEU A 132 -7.91 5.20 10.95
N PRO A 133 -7.31 4.61 11.99
CA PRO A 133 -6.34 5.30 12.81
C PRO A 133 -5.06 5.54 12.01
N ILE A 134 -4.56 6.77 12.09
CA ILE A 134 -3.32 7.22 11.47
C ILE A 134 -2.51 8.00 12.52
N ARG A 135 -1.24 8.24 12.20
CA ARG A 135 -0.38 9.10 13.00
C ARG A 135 0.21 10.16 12.10
N LEU A 136 0.07 11.42 12.49
CA LEU A 136 0.66 12.53 11.76
C LEU A 136 2.17 12.56 12.03
N SER A 137 2.94 13.05 11.06
CA SER A 137 4.36 13.37 11.24
C SER A 137 4.54 14.56 12.17
N ASP A 138 5.79 14.84 12.57
CA ASP A 138 6.12 15.92 13.50
C ASP A 138 5.70 17.32 12.99
N ASP A 139 5.57 17.49 11.68
CA ASP A 139 5.08 18.69 10.99
C ASP A 139 3.57 18.66 10.70
N GLY A 140 2.84 17.65 11.21
CA GLY A 140 1.40 17.53 11.05
C GLY A 140 0.95 17.00 9.68
N GLY A 141 1.86 16.38 8.93
CA GLY A 141 1.58 15.78 7.64
C GLY A 141 1.10 14.33 7.72
N TRP A 142 0.35 13.88 6.73
CA TRP A 142 0.16 12.45 6.44
C TRP A 142 -0.27 12.26 4.99
N SER A 143 0.19 11.19 4.33
CA SER A 143 -0.34 10.79 3.04
C SER A 143 -0.44 9.27 2.96
N GLY A 144 -1.55 8.78 2.40
CA GLY A 144 -1.80 7.35 2.30
C GLY A 144 -2.91 7.02 1.31
N LEU A 145 -2.93 5.76 0.88
CA LEU A 145 -4.04 5.22 0.09
C LEU A 145 -5.13 4.71 1.01
N VAL A 146 -6.34 5.20 0.82
CA VAL A 146 -7.53 4.76 1.55
C VAL A 146 -8.49 4.04 0.61
N PRO A 147 -8.77 2.76 0.84
CA PRO A 147 -9.82 2.02 0.13
C PRO A 147 -11.20 2.70 0.26
N ALA A 148 -11.82 3.06 -0.86
CA ALA A 148 -13.22 3.50 -0.88
C ALA A 148 -14.20 2.34 -0.59
N PHE A 149 -15.22 2.62 0.22
CA PHE A 149 -16.35 1.75 0.55
C PHE A 149 -17.69 2.36 0.08
N ALA A 150 -17.65 3.52 -0.58
CA ALA A 150 -18.80 4.18 -1.19
C ALA A 150 -18.40 4.82 -2.54
N GLU A 151 -19.25 4.70 -3.56
CA GLU A 151 -18.99 5.30 -4.87
C GLU A 151 -19.00 6.83 -4.78
N GLN A 152 -19.95 7.40 -4.03
CA GLN A 152 -19.90 8.78 -3.59
C GLN A 152 -19.18 8.83 -2.25
N ALA A 153 -17.86 8.98 -2.30
CA ALA A 153 -17.01 8.87 -1.14
C ALA A 153 -16.87 10.22 -0.45
N VAL A 154 -17.16 10.24 0.86
CA VAL A 154 -16.82 11.35 1.75
C VAL A 154 -15.75 10.85 2.72
N PHE A 155 -14.66 11.59 2.83
CA PHE A 155 -13.59 11.37 3.78
C PHE A 155 -13.53 12.54 4.75
N ALA A 156 -13.38 12.25 6.04
CA ALA A 156 -13.23 13.28 7.07
C ALA A 156 -11.99 13.00 7.93
N LEU A 157 -11.24 14.05 8.27
CA LEU A 157 -10.11 13.98 9.18
C LEU A 157 -10.57 14.28 10.61
N GLY A 158 -10.47 13.30 11.51
CA GLY A 158 -10.66 13.49 12.94
C GLY A 158 -9.35 13.80 13.64
N LEU A 159 -9.31 14.93 14.36
CA LEU A 159 -8.18 15.38 15.17
C LEU A 159 -8.62 15.50 16.64
N PRO A 160 -7.75 15.17 17.62
CA PRO A 160 -8.05 15.35 19.03
C PRO A 160 -8.31 16.84 19.36
N GLY A 161 -9.34 17.11 20.16
CA GLY A 161 -9.64 18.48 20.64
C GLY A 161 -10.23 19.44 19.59
N GLU A 162 -10.36 19.01 18.33
CA GLU A 162 -10.93 19.78 17.24
C GLU A 162 -12.43 19.50 17.07
N GLY A 163 -13.23 20.55 16.88
CA GLY A 163 -14.69 20.44 16.76
C GLY A 163 -15.17 20.25 15.32
N THR A 164 -14.45 20.82 14.34
CA THR A 164 -14.83 20.74 12.92
C THR A 164 -13.78 19.97 12.14
N ALA A 165 -14.13 18.75 11.73
CA ALA A 165 -13.28 17.91 10.91
C ALA A 165 -13.22 18.41 9.46
N PRO A 166 -12.04 18.66 8.86
CA PRO A 166 -11.92 18.85 7.41
C PRO A 166 -12.51 17.65 6.67
N GLN A 167 -13.26 17.91 5.60
CA GLN A 167 -13.86 16.87 4.78
C GLN A 167 -13.60 17.12 3.30
N VAL A 168 -13.52 16.03 2.55
CA VAL A 168 -13.44 16.05 1.09
C VAL A 168 -14.35 14.98 0.52
N ALA A 169 -15.04 15.30 -0.56
CA ALA A 169 -15.94 14.41 -1.26
C ALA A 169 -15.49 14.23 -2.71
N LEU A 170 -15.54 13.01 -3.21
CA LEU A 170 -15.25 12.68 -4.61
C LEU A 170 -15.98 11.41 -5.03
N ARG A 171 -16.18 11.24 -6.33
CA ARG A 171 -16.76 10.03 -6.90
C ARG A 171 -15.68 9.02 -7.26
N VAL A 172 -15.83 7.78 -6.82
CA VAL A 172 -14.95 6.62 -7.11
C VAL A 172 -15.68 5.64 -8.03
N PRO A 173 -15.75 5.91 -9.35
CA PRO A 173 -16.59 5.15 -10.28
C PRO A 173 -16.15 3.68 -10.43
N THR A 174 -14.89 3.37 -10.13
CA THR A 174 -14.34 2.01 -10.23
C THR A 174 -14.63 1.14 -9.01
N LEU A 175 -15.37 1.62 -8.00
CA LEU A 175 -15.67 0.81 -6.80
C LEU A 175 -16.35 -0.53 -7.14
N ALA A 176 -17.18 -0.56 -8.18
CA ALA A 176 -17.85 -1.78 -8.62
C ALA A 176 -16.89 -2.85 -9.20
N THR A 177 -15.64 -2.50 -9.51
CA THR A 177 -14.64 -3.46 -10.02
C THR A 177 -13.93 -4.23 -8.91
N VAL A 178 -14.21 -3.94 -7.64
CA VAL A 178 -13.59 -4.58 -6.48
C VAL A 178 -14.64 -4.99 -5.45
N ASN A 179 -14.31 -6.06 -4.72
CA ASN A 179 -15.00 -6.47 -3.48
C ASN A 179 -14.04 -6.27 -2.31
N ARG A 180 -14.59 -5.86 -1.16
CA ARG A 180 -13.80 -5.50 0.02
C ARG A 180 -14.36 -6.07 1.30
N LEU A 181 -13.46 -6.43 2.20
CA LEU A 181 -13.77 -6.79 3.57
C LEU A 181 -12.78 -6.07 4.49
N ALA A 182 -13.31 -5.23 5.37
CA ALA A 182 -12.56 -4.58 6.44
C ALA A 182 -12.87 -5.28 7.76
N VAL A 183 -11.84 -5.56 8.55
CA VAL A 183 -11.96 -6.06 9.93
C VAL A 183 -11.35 -5.04 10.87
N THR A 184 -12.12 -4.64 11.88
CA THR A 184 -11.67 -3.76 12.97
C THR A 184 -11.55 -4.56 14.26
N PHE A 185 -10.42 -4.46 14.94
CA PHE A 185 -10.10 -5.22 16.14
C PHE A 185 -9.11 -4.48 17.04
N ALA A 186 -8.90 -4.95 18.26
CA ALA A 186 -7.93 -4.38 19.19
C ALA A 186 -6.50 -4.84 18.83
N PRO A 187 -5.52 -3.95 18.60
CA PRO A 187 -4.21 -4.31 18.01
C PRO A 187 -3.42 -5.33 18.85
N GLU A 188 -3.55 -5.28 20.17
CA GLU A 188 -2.87 -6.18 21.12
C GLU A 188 -3.27 -7.64 20.95
N THR A 189 -4.36 -7.93 20.25
CA THR A 189 -4.79 -9.29 19.98
C THR A 189 -3.92 -10.01 18.95
N GLY A 190 -3.12 -9.26 18.16
CA GLY A 190 -2.31 -9.83 17.10
C GLY A 190 -3.10 -10.47 15.96
N LEU A 191 -4.42 -10.23 15.89
CA LEU A 191 -5.30 -10.80 14.87
C LEU A 191 -4.86 -10.34 13.46
N GLN A 192 -4.89 -11.28 12.52
CA GLN A 192 -4.58 -11.02 11.11
C GLN A 192 -5.68 -11.51 10.19
N LEU A 193 -5.98 -10.70 9.18
CA LEU A 193 -6.84 -11.07 8.07
C LEU A 193 -6.00 -11.66 6.95
N HIS A 194 -6.40 -12.85 6.53
CA HIS A 194 -5.81 -13.58 5.42
C HIS A 194 -6.82 -13.72 4.28
N GLY A 195 -6.39 -13.41 3.07
CA GLY A 195 -7.03 -13.82 1.84
C GLY A 195 -6.25 -14.97 1.21
N TYR A 196 -6.73 -16.19 1.36
CA TYR A 196 -6.15 -17.37 0.70
C TYR A 196 -6.75 -17.51 -0.69
N GLU A 197 -5.97 -17.14 -1.70
CA GLU A 197 -6.36 -17.13 -3.11
C GLU A 197 -5.96 -18.43 -3.80
N TYR A 198 -6.76 -18.87 -4.77
CA TYR A 198 -6.41 -20.01 -5.64
C TYR A 198 -6.07 -21.30 -4.88
N GLY A 199 -6.79 -21.57 -3.77
CA GLY A 199 -6.52 -22.73 -2.92
C GLY A 199 -5.22 -22.66 -2.09
N ALA A 200 -4.64 -21.46 -1.93
CA ALA A 200 -3.40 -21.27 -1.19
C ALA A 200 -3.42 -21.83 0.24
N ALA A 201 -2.25 -22.32 0.64
CA ALA A 201 -1.92 -22.67 2.02
C ALA A 201 -1.35 -21.45 2.78
N PRO A 202 -1.40 -21.45 4.12
CA PRO A 202 -0.78 -20.41 4.94
C PRO A 202 0.69 -20.16 4.59
N GLY A 203 1.08 -18.89 4.49
CA GLY A 203 2.44 -18.44 4.15
C GLY A 203 2.87 -18.68 2.70
N SER A 204 2.01 -19.24 1.84
CA SER A 204 2.32 -19.42 0.42
C SER A 204 2.08 -18.16 -0.40
N ILE A 205 2.47 -18.15 -1.68
CA ILE A 205 2.35 -16.97 -2.54
C ILE A 205 0.92 -16.42 -2.68
N GLY A 206 -0.10 -17.27 -2.52
CA GLY A 206 -1.52 -16.89 -2.55
C GLY A 206 -2.11 -16.56 -1.18
N ASP A 207 -1.31 -16.54 -0.12
CA ASP A 207 -1.71 -15.97 1.18
C ASP A 207 -1.44 -14.47 1.18
N VAL A 208 -2.51 -13.68 1.10
CA VAL A 208 -2.44 -12.21 1.15
C VAL A 208 -2.83 -11.76 2.55
N SER A 209 -1.84 -11.25 3.28
CA SER A 209 -1.98 -10.78 4.66
C SER A 209 -1.05 -9.59 4.91
N VAL A 210 -1.13 -8.97 6.08
CA VAL A 210 -0.22 -7.86 6.44
C VAL A 210 1.25 -8.29 6.48
N ALA A 211 1.53 -9.59 6.65
CA ALA A 211 2.87 -10.15 6.58
C ALA A 211 3.35 -10.37 5.12
N LEU A 212 2.43 -10.63 4.19
CA LEU A 212 2.69 -10.83 2.76
C LEU A 212 1.82 -9.89 1.92
N PRO A 213 1.96 -8.56 2.06
CA PRO A 213 1.08 -7.61 1.39
C PRO A 213 1.42 -7.52 -0.09
N ARG A 214 0.42 -7.14 -0.88
CA ARG A 214 0.58 -6.72 -2.27
C ARG A 214 0.10 -5.29 -2.44
N ALA A 215 0.60 -4.59 -3.45
CA ALA A 215 0.14 -3.25 -3.79
C ALA A 215 -1.22 -3.30 -4.53
N ALA A 216 -1.98 -2.21 -4.50
CA ALA A 216 -3.32 -2.13 -5.10
C ALA A 216 -3.36 -2.24 -6.63
N ASP A 217 -2.21 -2.10 -7.30
CA ASP A 217 -2.01 -2.26 -8.74
C ASP A 217 -1.45 -3.66 -9.11
N THR A 218 -1.43 -4.60 -8.15
CA THR A 218 -0.94 -5.95 -8.40
C THR A 218 -1.74 -6.66 -9.49
N PRO A 219 -1.07 -7.36 -10.43
CA PRO A 219 -1.76 -8.20 -11.41
C PRO A 219 -2.10 -9.60 -10.85
N LEU A 220 -1.64 -9.93 -9.64
CA LEU A 220 -1.67 -11.30 -9.09
C LEU A 220 -2.98 -11.67 -8.41
N GLY A 221 -3.82 -10.69 -8.08
CA GLY A 221 -5.09 -10.94 -7.41
C GLY A 221 -5.49 -9.84 -6.44
N GLY A 222 -5.86 -10.24 -5.23
CA GLY A 222 -6.18 -9.33 -4.15
C GLY A 222 -4.94 -8.74 -3.49
N TRP A 223 -5.22 -7.76 -2.64
CA TRP A 223 -4.24 -7.03 -1.84
C TRP A 223 -4.84 -6.64 -0.50
N ILE A 224 -3.98 -6.20 0.43
CA ILE A 224 -4.39 -5.81 1.76
C ILE A 224 -3.82 -4.44 2.11
N THR A 225 -4.60 -3.66 2.86
CA THR A 225 -4.18 -2.39 3.45
C THR A 225 -4.46 -2.43 4.94
N SER A 226 -3.57 -1.89 5.76
CA SER A 226 -3.70 -1.90 7.22
C SER A 226 -3.58 -0.49 7.79
N PHE A 227 -4.39 -0.20 8.80
CA PHE A 227 -4.39 1.02 9.60
C PHE A 227 -4.30 0.65 11.07
N GLY A 228 -3.44 1.30 11.82
CA GLY A 228 -3.13 0.90 13.21
C GLY A 228 -1.69 1.22 13.56
N PRO A 229 -1.30 2.51 13.56
CA PRO A 229 0.04 2.89 14.01
C PRO A 229 0.28 2.45 15.47
N PRO A 230 1.54 2.34 15.91
CA PRO A 230 1.85 1.98 17.29
C PRO A 230 1.12 2.89 18.30
N GLY A 231 0.46 2.25 19.27
CA GLY A 231 -0.33 2.93 20.31
C GLY A 231 -1.76 3.29 19.91
N ALA A 232 -2.22 2.93 18.70
CA ALA A 232 -3.63 3.07 18.33
C ALA A 232 -4.54 2.19 19.20
N ALA A 233 -5.74 2.67 19.51
CA ALA A 233 -6.73 1.92 20.29
C ALA A 233 -7.46 0.83 19.48
N GLN A 234 -7.39 0.90 18.16
CA GLN A 234 -7.95 -0.09 17.23
C GLN A 234 -7.01 -0.26 16.04
N ALA A 235 -7.10 -1.40 15.36
CA ALA A 235 -6.51 -1.66 14.06
C ALA A 235 -7.62 -1.99 13.07
N VAL A 236 -7.39 -1.67 11.79
CA VAL A 236 -8.28 -1.98 10.68
C VAL A 236 -7.46 -2.61 9.55
N GLN A 237 -7.79 -3.84 9.17
CA GLN A 237 -7.22 -4.50 8.01
C GLN A 237 -8.28 -4.64 6.92
N ILE A 238 -7.94 -4.28 5.69
CA ILE A 238 -8.85 -4.24 4.55
C ILE A 238 -8.28 -5.11 3.45
N TYR A 239 -8.90 -6.27 3.23
CA TYR A 239 -8.64 -7.09 2.06
C TYR A 239 -9.52 -6.62 0.90
N SER A 240 -8.92 -6.43 -0.26
CA SER A 240 -9.57 -6.04 -1.51
C SER A 240 -9.25 -7.06 -2.59
N ALA A 241 -10.24 -7.45 -3.38
CA ALA A 241 -10.04 -8.31 -4.54
C ALA A 241 -10.80 -7.79 -5.75
N PRO A 242 -10.35 -8.08 -6.99
CA PRO A 242 -11.15 -7.87 -8.18
C PRO A 242 -12.53 -8.52 -8.06
N ALA A 243 -13.59 -7.83 -8.47
CA ALA A 243 -14.97 -8.29 -8.25
C ALA A 243 -15.30 -9.63 -8.97
N ALA A 244 -14.56 -9.95 -10.04
CA ALA A 244 -14.71 -11.21 -10.78
C ALA A 244 -13.95 -12.39 -10.15
N MET A 245 -13.16 -12.16 -9.10
CA MET A 245 -12.40 -13.23 -8.45
C MET A 245 -13.31 -14.07 -7.54
N SER A 246 -13.26 -15.39 -7.74
CA SER A 246 -14.16 -16.35 -7.11
C SER A 246 -13.49 -17.30 -6.12
N ASP A 247 -12.21 -17.57 -6.32
CA ASP A 247 -11.46 -18.56 -5.55
C ASP A 247 -10.65 -17.87 -4.45
N ILE A 248 -11.38 -17.41 -3.43
CA ILE A 248 -10.83 -16.72 -2.26
C ILE A 248 -11.46 -17.31 -1.00
N ARG A 249 -10.63 -17.70 -0.04
CA ARG A 249 -11.06 -17.99 1.33
C ARG A 249 -10.54 -16.90 2.26
N LEU A 250 -11.46 -16.16 2.86
CA LEU A 250 -11.14 -15.15 3.87
C LEU A 250 -11.10 -15.82 5.24
N VAL A 251 -10.02 -15.62 5.98
CA VAL A 251 -9.83 -16.20 7.31
C VAL A 251 -9.26 -15.15 8.25
N LEU A 252 -9.78 -15.12 9.47
CA LEU A 252 -9.15 -14.43 10.57
C LEU A 252 -8.32 -15.42 11.37
N GLU A 253 -7.04 -15.11 11.51
CA GLU A 253 -6.10 -15.81 12.35
C GLU A 253 -5.92 -15.02 13.65
N ALA A 254 -6.24 -15.63 14.78
CA ALA A 254 -6.04 -15.04 16.10
C ALA A 254 -5.00 -15.87 16.88
N PRO A 255 -3.79 -15.35 17.13
CA PRO A 255 -2.79 -16.07 17.89
C PRO A 255 -3.25 -16.27 19.34
N VAL A 256 -3.00 -17.47 19.88
CA VAL A 256 -3.21 -17.80 21.28
C VAL A 256 -1.96 -17.35 22.04
N THR A 257 -2.10 -16.30 22.83
CA THR A 257 -1.03 -15.70 23.63
C THR A 257 -1.50 -15.55 25.08
N PRO A 258 -0.60 -15.28 26.05
CA PRO A 258 -1.02 -14.96 27.42
C PRO A 258 -2.00 -13.77 27.51
N GLN A 259 -2.02 -12.90 26.50
CA GLN A 259 -2.89 -11.74 26.43
C GLN A 259 -4.30 -12.12 25.92
N THR A 260 -4.40 -13.10 25.02
CA THR A 260 -5.63 -13.48 24.29
C THR A 260 -6.28 -14.79 24.77
N CYS A 261 -5.54 -15.70 25.43
CA CYS A 261 -6.09 -16.96 25.91
C CYS A 261 -7.17 -16.74 26.98
N GLY A 262 -8.20 -17.60 26.96
CA GLY A 262 -9.33 -17.59 27.88
C GLY A 262 -10.22 -16.35 27.82
N LYS A 263 -10.05 -15.50 26.81
CA LYS A 263 -10.80 -14.25 26.63
C LYS A 263 -11.42 -14.22 25.24
N ASP A 264 -12.74 -14.09 25.19
CA ASP A 264 -13.43 -13.85 23.93
C ASP A 264 -12.92 -12.56 23.30
N MET A 265 -12.55 -12.65 22.03
CA MET A 265 -12.10 -11.52 21.24
C MET A 265 -13.28 -10.93 20.48
N ALA A 266 -13.38 -9.60 20.53
CA ALA A 266 -14.41 -8.85 19.84
C ALA A 266 -13.84 -8.01 18.70
N GLY A 267 -14.67 -7.73 17.70
CA GLY A 267 -14.34 -6.85 16.60
C GLY A 267 -15.55 -6.53 15.75
N SER A 268 -15.32 -6.00 14.56
CA SER A 268 -16.38 -5.81 13.58
C SER A 268 -15.86 -6.04 12.17
N VAL A 269 -16.78 -6.43 11.30
CA VAL A 269 -16.51 -6.67 9.88
C VAL A 269 -17.42 -5.76 9.08
N LEU A 270 -16.85 -5.05 8.10
CA LEU A 270 -17.58 -4.29 7.09
C LEU A 270 -17.26 -4.87 5.72
N ARG A 271 -18.28 -5.29 4.99
CA ARG A 271 -18.16 -5.81 3.63
C ARG A 271 -18.73 -4.80 2.64
N GLN A 272 -18.04 -4.59 1.54
CA GLN A 272 -18.55 -3.86 0.38
C GLN A 272 -18.45 -4.77 -0.85
N LEU A 273 -19.60 -5.05 -1.46
CA LEU A 273 -19.78 -5.99 -2.57
C LEU A 273 -20.58 -5.30 -3.66
N GLY A 274 -19.91 -4.83 -4.71
CA GLY A 274 -20.55 -3.99 -5.72
C GLY A 274 -21.22 -2.76 -5.08
N LYS A 275 -22.56 -2.71 -5.07
CA LYS A 275 -23.33 -1.63 -4.43
C LYS A 275 -23.81 -1.96 -3.00
N ALA A 276 -23.68 -3.19 -2.56
CA ALA A 276 -24.13 -3.64 -1.24
C ALA A 276 -23.04 -3.40 -0.19
N THR A 277 -23.44 -2.93 0.97
CA THR A 277 -22.59 -2.81 2.15
C THR A 277 -23.27 -3.53 3.30
N ASP A 278 -22.52 -4.36 4.02
CA ASP A 278 -23.01 -5.14 5.16
C ASP A 278 -22.03 -5.05 6.32
N GLN A 279 -22.54 -4.89 7.54
CA GLN A 279 -21.74 -4.76 8.74
C GLN A 279 -22.19 -5.77 9.80
N ALA A 280 -21.23 -6.44 10.41
CA ALA A 280 -21.46 -7.41 11.47
C ALA A 280 -20.49 -7.21 12.64
N GLN A 281 -20.94 -7.57 13.84
CA GLN A 281 -20.07 -7.76 15.00
C GLN A 281 -19.32 -9.09 14.85
N LEU A 282 -18.07 -9.10 15.29
CA LEU A 282 -17.23 -10.28 15.33
C LEU A 282 -17.06 -10.69 16.80
N SER A 283 -17.26 -11.97 17.09
CA SER A 283 -16.94 -12.57 18.40
C SER A 283 -16.23 -13.89 18.16
N LEU A 284 -15.04 -14.04 18.73
CA LEU A 284 -14.21 -15.23 18.61
C LEU A 284 -13.91 -15.77 19.99
N ALA A 285 -14.38 -16.99 20.28
CA ALA A 285 -14.05 -17.68 21.51
C ALA A 285 -12.61 -18.16 21.45
N MET A 286 -11.80 -17.76 22.44
CA MET A 286 -10.40 -18.18 22.54
C MET A 286 -10.27 -19.36 23.50
N PRO A 287 -9.40 -20.33 23.18
CA PRO A 287 -9.15 -21.48 24.06
C PRO A 287 -8.52 -21.04 25.39
N GLY A 288 -8.57 -21.92 26.39
CA GLY A 288 -7.94 -21.68 27.68
C GLY A 288 -6.42 -21.58 27.56
N CYS A 289 -5.79 -20.93 28.53
CA CYS A 289 -4.32 -20.76 28.51
C CYS A 289 -3.54 -22.07 28.67
N ASP A 290 -4.20 -23.15 29.11
CA ASP A 290 -3.62 -24.48 29.28
C ASP A 290 -3.75 -25.34 28.01
N ASP A 291 -4.44 -24.88 26.96
CA ASP A 291 -4.74 -25.65 25.75
C ASP A 291 -3.58 -25.64 24.72
N GLY A 292 -2.46 -24.98 25.03
CA GLY A 292 -1.24 -24.94 24.21
C GLY A 292 -1.06 -23.67 23.36
N GLU A 293 0.04 -23.63 22.62
CA GLU A 293 0.36 -22.55 21.69
C GLU A 293 -0.26 -22.78 20.31
N GLY A 294 -0.56 -21.71 19.57
CA GLY A 294 -1.10 -21.80 18.21
C GLY A 294 -1.93 -20.59 17.84
N ALA A 295 -2.86 -20.78 16.90
CA ALA A 295 -3.81 -19.76 16.49
C ALA A 295 -5.20 -20.35 16.23
N VAL A 296 -6.23 -19.57 16.54
CA VAL A 296 -7.61 -19.87 16.16
C VAL A 296 -7.86 -19.34 14.76
N MET A 297 -8.32 -20.22 13.87
CA MET A 297 -8.66 -19.88 12.50
C MET A 297 -10.18 -19.77 12.36
N MET A 298 -10.68 -18.58 12.07
CA MET A 298 -12.10 -18.32 11.86
C MET A 298 -12.35 -17.98 10.38
N PRO A 299 -13.01 -18.87 9.62
CA PRO A 299 -13.46 -18.55 8.28
C PRO A 299 -14.45 -17.39 8.31
N LEU A 300 -14.24 -16.41 7.44
CA LEU A 300 -15.21 -15.37 7.16
C LEU A 300 -16.01 -15.72 5.91
N PRO A 301 -17.25 -15.20 5.78
CA PRO A 301 -17.97 -15.32 4.53
C PRO A 301 -17.14 -14.75 3.38
N GLY A 302 -16.89 -15.57 2.35
CA GLY A 302 -16.20 -15.14 1.14
C GLY A 302 -16.98 -14.08 0.35
N PHE A 303 -16.37 -13.56 -0.71
CA PHE A 303 -17.09 -12.72 -1.66
C PHE A 303 -18.03 -13.61 -2.48
N PRO A 304 -19.33 -13.28 -2.54
CA PRO A 304 -20.21 -14.01 -3.44
C PRO A 304 -19.68 -13.85 -4.86
N LEU A 305 -19.73 -14.94 -5.63
CA LEU A 305 -19.68 -14.85 -7.08
C LEU A 305 -20.67 -13.77 -7.49
N ALA A 306 -20.22 -12.75 -8.21
CA ALA A 306 -21.12 -11.76 -8.77
C ALA A 306 -22.17 -12.50 -9.61
N VAL A 307 -23.35 -12.74 -9.04
CA VAL A 307 -24.52 -13.11 -9.81
C VAL A 307 -24.81 -11.87 -10.63
N ALA A 308 -24.66 -11.98 -11.94
CA ALA A 308 -24.90 -10.91 -12.89
C ALA A 308 -26.12 -10.09 -12.47
N ALA A 309 -25.94 -8.77 -12.41
CA ALA A 309 -26.99 -7.84 -12.09
C ALA A 309 -28.20 -8.07 -13.02
N ASN A 310 -29.38 -8.24 -12.43
CA ASN A 310 -30.64 -7.87 -13.07
C ASN A 310 -30.86 -6.37 -12.89
#